data_AF-A0A2M9Y7J8-F1
#
_entry.id   AF-A0A2M9Y7J8-F1
#
_cell.length_a   1.000
_cell.length_b   1.000
_cell.length_c   1.000
_cell.angle_alpha   90.00
_cell.angle_beta   90.00
_cell.angle_gamma   90.00
#
_symmetry.space_group_name_H-M   'P 1'
#
loop_
_entity.id
_entity.type
_entity.pdbx_description
1 polymer ?
#
loop_
_entity_poly.entity_id
_entity_poly.type
_entity_poly.pdbx_seq_one_letter_code
_entity_poly.pdbx_strand_id
1 'polypeptide(L)'
;MRKILLISIFLFISKCSSQYGVIKEVKDDFKNSSTLTLEVYANSESTAKGAKTLFLNFTKSFDSNSAGVIRCAISAKTLVGGQQRFSSSIFLKIDSKKINIKLTANKIAATELLDLSIRSGEFFVTNELQNDILNANSLSVRFYSGEIAYDVDYSNSDLNVIKELIKKRPII
;
A
#
# COMPACT_ATOMS: atom_id res chain seq x y z
N MET A 1 17.93 46.94 5.85
CA MET A 1 16.74 46.13 6.20
C MET A 1 16.58 45.04 5.15
N ARG A 2 16.91 43.79 5.47
CA ARG A 2 16.67 42.63 4.60
C ARG A 2 15.71 41.70 5.33
N LYS A 3 14.47 41.64 4.86
CA LYS A 3 13.50 40.61 5.24
C LYS A 3 13.91 39.34 4.51
N ILE A 4 14.46 38.35 5.23
CA ILE A 4 14.52 36.97 4.75
C ILE A 4 13.48 36.22 5.57
N LEU A 5 12.27 36.17 5.01
CA LEU A 5 11.23 35.27 5.46
C LEU A 5 11.30 34.06 4.52
N LEU A 6 12.07 33.04 4.89
CA LEU A 6 12.00 31.72 4.25
C LEU A 6 11.42 30.76 5.29
N ILE A 7 10.09 30.81 5.38
CA ILE A 7 9.30 29.75 6.01
C ILE A 7 9.28 28.60 5.01
N SER A 8 10.33 27.78 5.02
CA SER A 8 10.32 26.46 4.38
C SER A 8 9.77 25.44 5.37
N ILE A 9 8.49 25.57 5.71
CA ILE A 9 7.69 24.56 6.42
C ILE A 9 6.51 24.23 5.51
N PHE A 10 6.79 23.40 4.51
CA PHE A 10 5.84 22.75 3.60
C PHE A 10 6.55 21.43 3.27
N LEU A 11 6.30 20.27 3.87
CA LEU A 11 5.03 19.60 4.17
C LEU A 11 5.25 18.65 5.36
N PHE A 12 4.89 19.07 6.58
CA PHE A 12 4.48 18.14 7.63
C PHE A 12 2.96 18.23 7.74
N ILE A 13 2.26 17.90 6.64
CA ILE A 13 0.81 17.72 6.70
C ILE A 13 0.56 16.42 7.48
N SER A 14 0.30 16.61 8.77
CA SER A 14 -0.60 15.81 9.61
C SER A 14 -0.55 14.29 9.40
N LYS A 15 0.43 13.64 10.03
CA LYS A 15 0.31 12.22 10.45
C LYS A 15 -0.66 12.03 11.64
N CYS A 16 -1.61 12.94 11.86
CA CYS A 16 -2.61 12.82 12.91
C CYS A 16 -3.93 12.37 12.27
N SER A 17 -4.38 11.16 12.60
CA SER A 17 -5.45 10.36 11.98
C SER A 17 -5.13 9.72 10.62
N SER A 18 -4.36 8.63 10.65
CA SER A 18 -4.37 7.64 9.57
C SER A 18 -5.75 6.98 9.52
N GLN A 19 -6.71 7.61 8.83
CA GLN A 19 -7.96 6.96 8.45
C GLN A 19 -7.65 5.93 7.37
N TYR A 20 -7.68 4.66 7.76
CA TYR A 20 -7.61 3.53 6.84
C TYR A 20 -8.94 3.39 6.09
N GLY A 21 -8.91 2.88 4.86
CA GLY A 21 -10.10 2.69 4.04
C GLY A 21 -10.70 3.99 3.50
N VAL A 22 -9.95 5.10 3.50
CA VAL A 22 -10.39 6.39 2.95
C VAL A 22 -9.45 6.82 1.83
N ILE A 23 -10.02 7.14 0.66
CA ILE A 23 -9.26 7.69 -0.47
C ILE A 23 -9.00 9.17 -0.23
N LYS A 24 -7.73 9.56 -0.21
CA LYS A 24 -7.29 10.96 -0.06
C LYS A 24 -6.76 11.48 -1.39
N GLU A 25 -7.11 12.70 -1.75
CA GLU A 25 -6.65 13.37 -2.95
C GLU A 25 -5.72 14.53 -2.61
N VAL A 26 -4.61 14.65 -3.36
CA VAL A 26 -3.66 15.76 -3.26
C VAL A 26 -3.42 16.30 -4.67
N LYS A 27 -3.72 17.59 -4.86
CA LYS A 27 -3.45 18.33 -6.10
C LYS A 27 -2.17 19.15 -5.93
N ASP A 28 -1.29 19.11 -6.93
CA ASP A 28 -0.09 19.95 -7.04
C ASP A 28 -0.24 20.82 -8.29
N ASP A 29 -0.71 22.05 -8.09
CA ASP A 29 -0.97 23.01 -9.16
C ASP A 29 0.32 23.44 -9.89
N PHE A 30 1.46 23.45 -9.20
CA PHE A 30 2.75 23.80 -9.82
C PHE A 30 3.21 22.75 -10.82
N LYS A 31 2.92 21.48 -10.55
CA LYS A 31 3.24 20.36 -11.45
C LYS A 31 2.10 19.97 -12.37
N ASN A 32 0.94 20.61 -12.22
CA ASN A 32 -0.30 20.23 -12.89
C ASN A 32 -0.56 18.71 -12.77
N SER A 33 -0.52 18.20 -11.53
CA SER A 33 -0.64 16.78 -11.23
C SER A 33 -1.56 16.54 -10.05
N SER A 34 -2.21 15.37 -10.01
CA SER A 34 -3.03 14.94 -8.87
C SER A 34 -2.61 13.53 -8.47
N THR A 35 -2.69 13.25 -7.16
CA THR A 35 -2.42 11.93 -6.61
C THR A 35 -3.54 11.52 -5.66
N LEU A 36 -4.07 10.32 -5.88
CA LEU A 36 -4.97 9.64 -4.97
C LEU A 36 -4.18 8.63 -4.14
N THR A 37 -4.42 8.58 -2.84
CA THR A 37 -3.81 7.61 -1.92
C THR A 37 -4.88 6.85 -1.15
N LEU A 38 -4.65 5.57 -0.91
CA LEU A 38 -5.49 4.69 -0.10
C LEU A 38 -4.62 3.74 0.69
N GLU A 39 -4.86 3.66 2.00
CA GLU A 39 -4.22 2.67 2.86
C GLU A 39 -5.29 1.76 3.46
N VAL A 40 -5.13 0.45 3.31
CA VAL A 40 -5.95 -0.58 3.95
C VAL A 40 -5.04 -1.56 4.68
N TYR A 41 -5.58 -2.23 5.70
CA TYR A 41 -4.83 -3.25 6.42
C TYR A 41 -5.74 -4.42 6.80
N ALA A 42 -5.12 -5.58 6.96
CA ALA A 42 -5.77 -6.77 7.49
C ALA A 42 -4.76 -7.59 8.30
N ASN A 43 -5.27 -8.47 9.15
CA ASN A 43 -4.44 -9.35 9.96
C ASN A 43 -4.42 -10.74 9.35
N SER A 44 -3.26 -11.40 9.39
CA SER A 44 -3.17 -12.80 9.06
C SER A 44 -3.87 -13.64 10.11
N GLU A 45 -4.24 -14.86 9.73
CA GLU A 45 -4.48 -15.90 10.72
C GLU A 45 -3.24 -16.09 11.62
N SER A 46 -3.46 -16.60 12.83
CA SER A 46 -2.37 -16.85 13.76
C SER A 46 -1.58 -18.09 13.32
N THR A 47 -0.26 -17.94 13.21
CA THR A 47 0.66 -19.06 12.97
C THR A 47 1.38 -19.43 14.26
N ALA A 48 2.21 -20.47 14.24
CA ALA A 48 3.13 -20.79 15.35
C ALA A 48 4.11 -19.64 15.69
N LYS A 49 4.24 -18.61 14.83
CA LYS A 49 5.03 -17.39 15.08
C LYS A 49 4.16 -16.14 15.26
N GLY A 50 2.90 -16.33 15.60
CA GLY A 50 1.90 -15.29 15.81
C GLY A 50 1.25 -14.80 14.52
N ALA A 51 0.33 -13.85 14.65
CA ALA A 51 -0.29 -13.15 13.54
C ALA A 51 0.58 -11.96 13.08
N LYS A 52 0.35 -11.50 11.85
CA LYS A 52 0.98 -10.31 11.26
C LYS A 52 -0.10 -9.37 10.74
N THR A 53 0.11 -8.08 10.88
CA THR A 53 -0.72 -7.08 10.20
C THR A 53 -0.05 -6.69 8.89
N LEU A 54 -0.79 -6.78 7.80
CA LEU A 54 -0.35 -6.42 6.45
C LEU A 54 -1.11 -5.20 5.95
N PHE A 55 -0.36 -4.21 5.49
CA PHE A 55 -0.83 -2.94 4.95
C PHE A 55 -0.63 -2.95 3.43
N LEU A 56 -1.65 -2.52 2.69
CA LEU A 56 -1.55 -2.15 1.27
C LEU A 56 -1.78 -0.65 1.16
N ASN A 57 -0.78 0.04 0.61
CA ASN A 57 -0.83 1.47 0.36
C ASN A 57 -0.78 1.69 -1.16
N PHE A 58 -1.92 2.08 -1.71
CA PHE A 58 -2.08 2.39 -3.12
C PHE A 58 -1.86 3.89 -3.34
N THR A 59 -1.02 4.20 -4.33
CA THR A 59 -0.80 5.55 -4.84
C THR A 59 -1.16 5.53 -6.33
N LYS A 60 -2.17 6.30 -6.70
CA LYS A 60 -2.57 6.52 -8.09
C LYS A 60 -2.21 7.93 -8.49
N SER A 61 -1.23 8.06 -9.38
CA SER A 61 -0.72 9.36 -9.84
C SER A 61 -1.20 9.68 -11.24
N PHE A 62 -1.63 10.91 -11.43
CA PHE A 62 -2.04 11.49 -12.71
C PHE A 62 -1.10 12.65 -13.04
N ASP A 63 -0.41 12.54 -14.17
CA ASP A 63 0.20 13.68 -14.86
C ASP A 63 -0.79 14.25 -15.89
N SER A 64 -0.43 15.38 -16.50
CA SER A 64 -1.32 16.24 -17.29
C SER A 64 -1.97 15.61 -18.53
N ASN A 65 -1.77 14.31 -18.82
CA ASN A 65 -2.50 13.54 -19.83
C ASN A 65 -2.49 12.01 -19.61
N SER A 66 -2.11 11.48 -18.44
CA SER A 66 -2.05 10.01 -18.24
C SER A 66 -3.38 9.40 -17.83
N ALA A 67 -3.53 8.12 -18.19
CA ALA A 67 -4.63 7.27 -17.72
C ALA A 67 -4.59 6.98 -16.20
N GLY A 68 -3.56 7.44 -15.49
CA GLY A 68 -3.28 7.18 -14.08
C GLY A 68 -2.42 5.92 -13.88
N VAL A 69 -1.27 6.06 -13.22
CA VAL A 69 -0.41 4.93 -12.85
C VAL A 69 -0.69 4.57 -11.39
N ILE A 70 -1.05 3.30 -11.13
CA ILE A 70 -1.30 2.80 -9.78
C ILE A 70 -0.09 1.99 -9.30
N ARG A 71 0.52 2.44 -8.21
CA ARG A 71 1.54 1.72 -7.46
C ARG A 71 0.93 1.21 -6.16
N CYS A 72 1.25 -0.02 -5.77
CA CYS A 72 0.92 -0.55 -4.46
C CYS A 72 2.21 -0.81 -3.68
N ALA A 73 2.39 -0.13 -2.56
CA ALA A 73 3.37 -0.47 -1.54
C ALA A 73 2.73 -1.43 -0.54
N ILE A 74 3.35 -2.57 -0.32
CA ILE A 74 2.94 -3.56 0.66
C ILE A 74 3.87 -3.48 1.86
N SER A 75 3.33 -3.53 3.08
CA SER A 75 4.19 -3.63 4.26
C SER A 75 3.59 -4.48 5.38
N ALA A 76 4.42 -5.21 6.11
CA ALA A 76 3.98 -5.98 7.28
C ALA A 76 4.66 -5.45 8.55
N LYS A 77 3.88 -5.31 9.62
CA LYS A 77 4.39 -5.02 10.97
C LYS A 77 4.48 -6.32 11.77
N THR A 78 5.61 -6.52 12.45
CA THR A 78 5.83 -7.65 13.38
C THR A 78 6.30 -7.12 14.73
N LEU A 79 5.78 -7.71 15.80
CA LEU A 79 6.10 -7.41 17.20
C LEU A 79 7.48 -7.93 17.65
N VAL A 80 8.10 -8.81 16.87
CA VAL A 80 9.38 -9.43 17.23
C VAL A 80 10.35 -9.29 16.08
N GLY A 81 11.51 -8.71 16.38
CA GLY A 81 12.65 -8.53 15.49
C GLY A 81 13.11 -9.86 14.90
N GLY A 82 13.05 -9.93 13.58
CA GLY A 82 13.69 -10.98 12.79
C GLY A 82 14.18 -10.35 11.49
N GLN A 83 15.42 -10.62 11.11
CA GLN A 83 16.12 -10.08 9.93
C GLN A 83 15.52 -10.53 8.58
N GLN A 84 14.38 -11.22 8.57
CA GLN A 84 13.84 -11.79 7.34
C GLN A 84 13.18 -10.69 6.49
N ARG A 85 13.58 -10.60 5.23
CA ARG A 85 12.87 -9.74 4.27
C ARG A 85 11.53 -10.38 3.92
N PHE A 86 10.64 -9.64 3.26
CA PHE A 86 9.67 -10.34 2.41
C PHE A 86 10.44 -11.20 1.40
N SER A 87 9.82 -12.31 0.99
CA SER A 87 10.20 -12.95 -0.26
C SER A 87 10.27 -11.89 -1.38
N SER A 88 11.07 -12.14 -2.42
CA SER A 88 11.10 -11.30 -3.63
C SER A 88 9.75 -11.28 -4.38
N SER A 89 8.80 -12.10 -3.95
CA SER A 89 7.45 -12.16 -4.48
C SER A 89 6.39 -12.41 -3.40
N ILE A 90 5.16 -12.03 -3.73
CA ILE A 90 3.94 -12.36 -3.00
C ILE A 90 2.95 -13.01 -3.96
N PHE A 91 1.89 -13.60 -3.43
CA PHE A 91 0.77 -14.06 -4.25
C PHE A 91 -0.49 -13.25 -3.90
N LEU A 92 -1.06 -12.59 -4.89
CA LEU A 92 -2.42 -12.08 -4.80
C LEU A 92 -3.38 -13.21 -5.17
N LYS A 93 -4.32 -13.49 -4.28
CA LYS A 93 -5.44 -14.37 -4.56
C LYS A 93 -6.67 -13.50 -4.79
N ILE A 94 -7.15 -13.52 -6.02
CA ILE A 94 -8.32 -12.77 -6.46
C ILE A 94 -9.36 -13.81 -6.86
N ASP A 95 -10.36 -14.01 -6.00
CA ASP A 95 -11.26 -15.16 -6.08
C ASP A 95 -10.49 -16.49 -6.14
N SER A 96 -10.62 -17.23 -7.25
CA SER A 96 -9.90 -18.47 -7.51
C SER A 96 -8.55 -18.26 -8.19
N LYS A 97 -8.29 -17.08 -8.78
CA LYS A 97 -7.06 -16.75 -9.50
C LYS A 97 -5.94 -16.48 -8.51
N LYS A 98 -4.78 -17.11 -8.72
CA LYS A 98 -3.55 -16.86 -7.95
C LYS A 98 -2.52 -16.20 -8.86
N ILE A 99 -2.10 -14.99 -8.50
CA ILE A 99 -1.20 -14.16 -9.30
C ILE A 99 0.09 -13.95 -8.51
N ASN A 100 1.22 -14.40 -9.05
CA ASN A 100 2.53 -14.13 -8.47
C ASN A 100 2.95 -12.69 -8.83
N ILE A 101 3.22 -11.88 -7.81
CA ILE A 101 3.68 -10.50 -7.95
C ILE A 101 5.13 -10.40 -7.47
N LYS A 102 6.03 -10.04 -8.39
CA LYS A 102 7.43 -9.70 -8.04
C LYS A 102 7.49 -8.31 -7.42
N LEU A 103 8.22 -8.19 -6.32
CA LEU A 103 8.42 -6.94 -5.60
C LEU A 103 9.70 -6.23 -6.09
N THR A 104 9.61 -4.92 -6.36
CA THR A 104 10.73 -4.14 -6.90
C THR A 104 11.56 -3.42 -5.83
N ALA A 105 10.98 -3.09 -4.67
CA ALA A 105 11.63 -2.37 -3.59
C ALA A 105 11.52 -3.11 -2.25
N ASN A 106 12.38 -4.11 -2.02
CA ASN A 106 12.40 -4.86 -0.76
C ASN A 106 13.22 -4.16 0.31
N LYS A 107 12.55 -3.50 1.27
CA LYS A 107 13.19 -2.76 2.37
C LYS A 107 12.84 -3.37 3.73
N ILE A 108 13.80 -3.29 4.65
CA ILE A 108 13.55 -3.50 6.09
C ILE A 108 13.82 -2.15 6.76
N ALA A 109 12.82 -1.61 7.43
CA ALA A 109 13.00 -0.52 8.37
C ALA A 109 12.74 -1.06 9.78
N ALA A 110 13.77 -1.03 10.62
CA ALA A 110 13.63 -1.29 12.05
C ALA A 110 13.48 0.05 12.76
N THR A 111 12.46 0.17 13.62
CA THR A 111 12.38 1.29 14.55
C THR A 111 12.82 0.81 15.92
N GLU A 112 13.97 1.29 16.41
CA GLU A 112 14.56 0.88 17.70
C GLU A 112 13.64 1.16 18.90
N LEU A 113 12.66 2.06 18.76
CA LEU A 113 11.79 2.51 19.85
C LEU A 113 10.64 1.54 20.20
N LEU A 114 10.31 0.55 19.37
CA LEU A 114 9.10 -0.27 19.56
C LEU A 114 9.25 -1.77 19.24
N ASP A 115 10.47 -2.29 19.01
CA ASP A 115 10.71 -3.67 18.50
C ASP A 115 9.87 -4.03 17.26
N LEU A 116 9.39 -3.00 16.55
CA LEU A 116 8.64 -3.13 15.31
C LEU A 116 9.62 -3.15 14.14
N SER A 117 9.59 -4.24 13.37
CA SER A 117 10.16 -4.22 12.03
C SER A 117 9.05 -4.06 10.99
N ILE A 118 9.23 -3.08 10.12
CA ILE A 118 8.41 -2.85 8.93
C ILE A 118 9.17 -3.46 7.77
N ARG A 119 8.56 -4.46 7.15
CA ARG A 119 9.06 -5.09 5.92
C ARG A 119 8.21 -4.58 4.80
N SER A 120 8.80 -4.09 3.71
CA SER A 120 8.04 -3.52 2.62
C SER A 120 8.53 -3.96 1.24
N GLY A 121 7.58 -3.96 0.31
CA GLY A 121 7.75 -4.23 -1.11
C GLY A 121 6.90 -3.24 -1.92
N GLU A 122 7.15 -3.16 -3.22
CA GLU A 122 6.34 -2.35 -4.13
C GLU A 122 6.09 -3.11 -5.44
N PHE A 123 4.93 -2.87 -6.05
CA PHE A 123 4.59 -3.33 -7.39
C PHE A 123 3.62 -2.37 -8.08
N PHE A 124 3.54 -2.46 -9.41
CA PHE A 124 2.56 -1.71 -10.20
C PHE A 124 1.28 -2.53 -10.40
N VAL A 125 0.12 -1.89 -10.23
CA VAL A 125 -1.17 -2.51 -10.54
C VAL A 125 -1.42 -2.32 -12.03
N THR A 126 -0.99 -3.31 -12.82
CA THR A 126 -1.15 -3.31 -14.28
C THR A 126 -2.62 -3.24 -14.70
N ASN A 127 -2.90 -2.88 -15.95
CA ASN A 127 -4.29 -2.84 -16.44
C ASN A 127 -5.00 -4.20 -16.33
N GLU A 128 -4.27 -5.31 -16.56
CA GLU A 128 -4.81 -6.66 -16.35
C GLU A 128 -5.19 -6.87 -14.88
N LEU A 129 -4.28 -6.55 -13.95
CA LEU A 129 -4.54 -6.71 -12.52
C LEU A 129 -5.66 -5.77 -12.02
N GLN A 130 -5.74 -4.55 -12.57
CA GLN A 130 -6.85 -3.65 -12.29
C GLN A 130 -8.18 -4.28 -12.70
N ASN A 131 -8.26 -4.85 -13.91
CA ASN A 131 -9.47 -5.54 -14.39
C ASN A 131 -9.82 -6.76 -13.53
N ASP A 132 -8.83 -7.55 -13.12
CA ASP A 132 -9.05 -8.66 -12.19
C ASP A 132 -9.66 -8.17 -10.87
N ILE A 133 -9.06 -7.13 -10.25
CA ILE A 133 -9.53 -6.55 -8.98
C ILE A 133 -10.95 -5.96 -9.13
N LEU A 134 -11.23 -5.28 -10.24
CA LEU A 134 -12.53 -4.65 -10.48
C LEU A 134 -13.68 -5.65 -10.54
N ASN A 135 -13.42 -6.86 -11.04
CA ASN A 135 -14.40 -7.93 -11.20
C ASN A 135 -14.40 -8.94 -10.03
N ALA A 136 -13.47 -8.81 -9.09
CA ALA A 136 -13.30 -9.75 -7.98
C ALA A 136 -14.43 -9.69 -6.96
N ASN A 137 -14.73 -10.80 -6.30
CA ASN A 137 -15.58 -10.83 -5.10
C ASN A 137 -14.77 -10.91 -3.80
N SER A 138 -13.50 -11.31 -3.89
CA SER A 138 -12.60 -11.49 -2.76
C SER A 138 -11.17 -11.14 -3.14
N LEU A 139 -10.42 -10.63 -2.16
CA LEU A 139 -9.00 -10.32 -2.30
C LEU A 139 -8.25 -10.79 -1.06
N SER A 140 -7.21 -11.59 -1.28
CA SER A 140 -6.26 -11.92 -0.24
C SER A 140 -4.83 -11.95 -0.72
N VAL A 141 -3.91 -11.85 0.23
CA VAL A 141 -2.48 -11.77 -0.03
C VAL A 141 -1.78 -12.84 0.77
N ARG A 142 -1.06 -13.72 0.07
CA ARG A 142 -0.09 -14.60 0.68
C ARG A 142 1.30 -14.00 0.56
N PHE A 143 1.97 -13.83 1.70
CA PHE A 143 3.37 -13.42 1.75
C PHE A 143 4.17 -14.36 2.65
N TYR A 144 5.50 -14.31 2.50
CA TYR A 144 6.41 -15.17 3.24
C TYR A 144 7.34 -14.33 4.10
N SER A 145 7.51 -14.75 5.35
CA SER A 145 8.53 -14.26 6.28
C SER A 145 9.39 -15.45 6.67
N GLY A 146 10.56 -15.56 6.03
CA GLY A 146 11.36 -16.78 6.10
C GLY A 146 10.62 -17.93 5.44
N GLU A 147 10.53 -19.06 6.14
CA GLU A 147 9.86 -20.27 5.63
C GLU A 147 8.34 -20.29 5.92
N ILE A 148 7.83 -19.28 6.62
CA ILE A 148 6.43 -19.26 7.06
C ILE A 148 5.61 -18.42 6.09
N ALA A 149 4.54 -19.04 5.58
CA ALA A 149 3.50 -18.38 4.80
C ALA A 149 2.47 -17.73 5.72
N TYR A 150 2.05 -16.52 5.36
CA TYR A 150 0.97 -15.79 6.01
C TYR A 150 -0.05 -15.43 4.94
N ASP A 151 -1.29 -15.86 5.16
CA ASP A 151 -2.44 -15.46 4.36
C ASP A 151 -3.18 -14.33 5.06
N VAL A 152 -3.53 -13.30 4.30
CA VAL A 152 -4.26 -12.12 4.80
C VAL A 152 -5.44 -11.86 3.88
N ASP A 153 -6.64 -12.03 4.40
CA ASP A 153 -7.89 -11.75 3.69
C ASP A 153 -8.35 -10.32 3.95
N TYR A 154 -8.62 -9.57 2.89
CA TYR A 154 -9.16 -8.21 2.98
C TYR A 154 -10.68 -8.25 2.98
N SER A 155 -11.31 -7.37 3.75
CA SER A 155 -12.76 -7.31 3.85
C SER A 155 -13.40 -6.86 2.53
N ASN A 156 -14.69 -7.17 2.33
CA ASN A 156 -15.44 -6.67 1.19
C ASN A 156 -15.46 -5.13 1.13
N SER A 157 -15.48 -4.45 2.28
CA SER A 157 -15.34 -3.00 2.36
C SER A 157 -14.00 -2.50 1.84
N ASP A 158 -12.89 -3.14 2.22
CA ASP A 158 -11.56 -2.77 1.74
C ASP A 158 -11.47 -2.96 0.23
N LEU A 159 -11.92 -4.12 -0.27
CA LEU A 159 -11.96 -4.40 -1.71
C LEU A 159 -12.79 -3.36 -2.47
N ASN A 160 -13.94 -2.96 -1.95
CA ASN A 160 -14.79 -1.95 -2.58
C ASN A 160 -14.11 -0.59 -2.67
N VAL A 161 -13.39 -0.16 -1.63
CA VAL A 161 -12.64 1.12 -1.67
C VAL A 161 -11.43 1.02 -2.60
N ILE A 162 -10.75 -0.12 -2.68
CA ILE A 162 -9.69 -0.34 -3.68
C ILE A 162 -10.27 -0.21 -5.11
N LYS A 163 -11.43 -0.82 -5.37
CA LYS A 163 -12.12 -0.69 -6.67
C LYS A 163 -12.52 0.75 -6.96
N GLU A 164 -12.96 1.51 -5.94
CA GLU A 164 -13.26 2.93 -6.09
C GLU A 164 -12.01 3.72 -6.51
N LEU A 165 -10.86 3.51 -5.85
CA LEU A 165 -9.60 4.15 -6.22
C LEU A 165 -9.20 3.85 -7.68
N ILE A 166 -9.34 2.60 -8.11
CA ILE A 166 -9.05 2.18 -9.50
C ILE A 166 -9.96 2.93 -10.49
N LYS A 167 -11.24 3.13 -10.18
CA LYS A 167 -12.19 3.85 -11.05
C LYS A 167 -12.04 5.36 -11.01
N LYS A 168 -11.65 5.91 -9.86
CA LYS A 168 -11.65 7.36 -9.61
C LYS A 168 -10.70 8.10 -10.55
N ARG A 169 -11.18 9.20 -11.12
CA ARG A 169 -10.41 10.17 -11.91
C ARG A 169 -10.10 11.37 -11.02
N PRO A 170 -9.00 12.11 -11.28
CA PRO A 170 -8.68 13.28 -10.48
C PRO A 170 -9.73 14.37 -10.73
N ILE A 171 -9.97 15.21 -9.73
CA ILE A 171 -10.78 16.41 -9.89
C ILE A 171 -9.88 17.45 -10.57
N ILE A 172 -10.14 17.73 -11.85
CA ILE A 172 -9.39 18.71 -12.64
C ILE A 172 -9.90 20.11 -12.29
#